data_AF-A0A6B3HRN5-F1
#
_entry.id   AF-A0A6B3HRN5-F1
#
_cell.length_a   1.000
_cell.length_b   1.000
_cell.length_c   1.000
_cell.angle_alpha   90.00
_cell.angle_beta   90.00
_cell.angle_gamma   90.00
#
_symmetry.space_group_name_H-M   'P 1'
#
loop_
_entity.id
_entity.type
_entity.pdbx_description
1 polymer ?
#
loop_
_entity_poly.entity_id
_entity_poly.type
_entity_poly.pdbx_seq_one_letter_code
_entity_poly.pdbx_strand_id
1 'polypeptide(L)' 'QTLGRWLDANGYRSTGYTREVSLECPPDRGQWVTELQEPVAKA' A
#
# COMPACT_ATOMS: atom_id res chain seq x y z
N GLN A 1 5.47 -0.76 -8.75
CA GLN A 1 5.04 -0.61 -7.35
C GLN A 1 5.24 -1.97 -6.66
N THR A 2 5.86 -2.00 -5.47
CA THR A 2 6.30 -3.24 -4.78
C THR A 2 5.15 -4.10 -4.23
N LEU A 3 4.16 -3.50 -3.58
CA LEU A 3 2.93 -4.15 -3.12
C LEU A 3 2.20 -4.84 -4.29
N GLY A 4 2.03 -4.18 -5.43
CA GLY A 4 1.37 -4.78 -6.60
C GLY A 4 2.08 -6.05 -7.09
N ARG A 5 3.42 -6.03 -7.19
CA ARG A 5 4.20 -7.23 -7.55
C ARG A 5 4.10 -8.33 -6.50
N TRP A 6 4.01 -7.96 -5.23
CA TRP A 6 3.79 -8.92 -4.15
C TRP A 6 2.42 -9.58 -4.27
N LEU A 7 1.36 -8.85 -4.64
CA LEU A 7 0.03 -9.44 -4.88
C LEU A 7 0.06 -10.51 -5.97
N ASP A 8 0.65 -10.19 -7.13
CA ASP A 8 0.79 -11.12 -8.26
C ASP A 8 1.53 -12.39 -7.83
N ALA A 9 2.64 -12.24 -7.09
CA ALA A 9 3.46 -13.35 -6.61
C ALA A 9 2.76 -14.23 -5.56
N ASN A 10 1.70 -13.72 -4.91
CA ASN A 10 0.99 -14.40 -3.82
C ASN A 10 -0.44 -14.81 -4.19
N GLY A 11 -0.82 -14.73 -5.47
CA GLY A 11 -2.14 -15.17 -5.96
C GLY A 11 -3.28 -14.25 -5.51
N TYR A 12 -3.01 -12.96 -5.41
CA TYR A 12 -4.01 -11.93 -5.15
C TYR A 12 -4.15 -11.02 -6.37
N ARG A 13 -5.34 -10.43 -6.52
CA ARG A 13 -5.63 -9.40 -7.51
C ARG A 13 -6.23 -8.17 -6.83
N SER A 14 -5.89 -7.00 -7.33
CA SER A 14 -6.49 -5.74 -6.89
C SER A 14 -7.95 -5.65 -7.32
N THR A 15 -8.80 -5.09 -6.46
CA THR A 15 -10.26 -5.00 -6.69
C THR A 15 -10.81 -3.59 -6.58
N GLY A 16 -9.98 -2.58 -6.39
CA GLY A 16 -10.45 -1.23 -6.19
C GLY A 16 -9.33 -0.21 -6.03
N TYR A 17 -9.66 0.93 -5.43
CA TYR A 17 -8.72 2.03 -5.31
C TYR A 17 -7.70 1.78 -4.20
N THR A 18 -6.44 2.00 -4.54
CA THR A 18 -5.36 2.11 -3.55
C THR A 18 -5.61 3.28 -2.60
N ARG A 19 -5.27 3.08 -1.34
CA ARG A 19 -5.36 4.09 -0.29
C ARG A 19 -3.98 4.38 0.27
N GLU A 20 -3.69 5.66 0.46
CA GLU A 20 -2.49 6.15 1.11
C GLU A 20 -2.86 6.86 2.40
N VAL A 21 -2.16 6.55 3.49
CA VAL A 21 -2.43 7.13 4.82
C VAL A 21 -1.13 7.60 5.43
N SER A 22 -1.06 8.87 5.82
CA SER A 22 0.04 9.36 6.62
C SER A 22 -0.24 9.06 8.10
N LEU A 23 0.54 8.15 8.67
CA LEU A 23 0.39 7.70 10.07
C LEU A 23 1.17 8.58 11.04
N GLU A 24 2.37 8.99 10.66
CA GLU A 24 3.22 9.90 11.42
C GLU A 24 3.71 11.03 10.51
N CYS A 25 3.46 12.28 10.93
CA CYS A 25 3.81 13.50 10.17
C CYS A 25 4.60 14.50 11.05
N PRO A 26 5.81 14.16 11.53
CA PRO A 26 6.67 15.12 12.22
C PRO A 26 7.18 16.22 11.26
N PRO A 27 7.78 17.31 11.76
CA PRO A 27 8.31 18.37 10.88
C PRO A 27 9.40 17.90 9.90
N ASP A 28 10.23 16.92 10.31
CA ASP A 28 11.19 16.28 9.42
C ASP A 28 10.47 15.30 8.48
N ARG A 29 10.44 15.64 7.19
CA ARG A 29 9.80 14.83 6.14
C ARG A 29 10.44 13.47 5.96
N GLY A 30 11.72 13.30 6.29
CA GLY A 30 12.41 12.01 6.21
C GLY A 30 11.89 11.00 7.25
N GLN A 31 11.18 11.47 8.27
CA GLN A 31 10.61 10.65 9.34
C GLN A 31 9.11 10.40 9.15
N TRP A 32 8.54 10.77 7.98
CA TRP A 32 7.14 10.51 7.72
C TRP A 32 6.90 9.03 7.51
N VAL A 33 5.83 8.52 8.13
CA VAL A 33 5.37 7.16 7.93
C VAL A 33 4.10 7.20 7.08
N THR A 34 4.19 6.63 5.89
CA THR A 34 3.06 6.47 4.98
C THR A 34 2.73 4.99 4.83
N GLU A 35 1.48 4.64 5.08
CA GLU A 35 0.93 3.33 4.80
C GLU A 35 0.26 3.31 3.41
N LEU A 36 0.59 2.28 2.63
CA LEU A 36 -0.06 1.98 1.36
C LEU A 36 -0.94 0.75 1.53
N GLN A 37 -2.22 0.89 1.17
CA GLN A 37 -3.22 -0.16 1.25
C GLN A 37 -3.85 -0.40 -0.12
N GLU A 38 -4.22 -1.63 -0.42
CA GLU A 38 -4.91 -2.01 -1.65
C GLU A 38 -6.00 -3.03 -1.32
N PRO A 39 -7.26 -2.81 -1.75
CA PRO A 39 -8.30 -3.83 -1.62
C PRO A 39 -7.99 -4.98 -2.58
N VAL A 40 -8.05 -6.22 -2.06
CA VAL A 40 -7.65 -7.41 -2.82
C VAL A 40 -8.65 -8.54 -2.68
N ALA A 41 -8.71 -9.38 -3.70
CA ALA A 41 -9.35 -10.69 -3.66
C ALA A 41 -8.33 -11.77 -4.05
N LYS A 42 -8.59 -13.02 -3.61
CA LYS A 42 -7.89 -14.18 -4.18
C LYS A 42 -8.14 -14.22 -5.69
N ALA A 43 -7.07 -14.48 -6.44
CA ALA A 43 -7.14 -14.69 -7.88
C ALA A 43 -7.77 -16.05 -8.21
#